data_AF-A0AA38RJX2-F1
#
_entry.id   AF-A0AA38RJX2-F1
#
_cell.length_a   1.000
_cell.length_b   1.000
_cell.length_c   1.000
_cell.angle_alpha   90.00
_cell.angle_beta   90.00
_cell.angle_gamma   90.00
#
_symmetry.space_group_name_H-M   'P 1'
#
loop_
_entity.id
_entity.type
_entity.pdbx_description
1 polymer ?
#
loop_
_entity_poly.entity_id
_entity_poly.type
_entity_poly.pdbx_seq_one_letter_code
_entity_poly.pdbx_strand_id
1 'polypeptide(L)'
;MSSSQNSGSLASDVITYIGVPLAVIGILPVFYNTVLTLAASYKINRWLKRSKLQSSTSVRSDIINRVIEVEFERYAITPLDRSYQKSGYWELSPEPSLLEGGTWSIFQWKKQSIGRKTQRVQYADQLRQPQSEVDFSDLVSYLLDLGAVPNQQGWGALRSRELWISTGSELMKSPDGCYGALKIASRDDSDGHLSLSLTWLQGWTVRNASSLPPYSVCLSQPATLPEKEKVREGLDGPETRPAGTPEDSAPRWLNSSPDQEKGTNGAAIICEISADGLLVAESTNEASQDGSVPTSHKFRIDHLQIRSGSLNGIWFASAATAYGTTSRTALWKYQIPHEILDFARHGTIPCGVLVMLGFVDESATPHWAPDSTSPQTPPPDFSYARRTPSMSPTRQIENWKPHEQYTAQDRTRIEQQRRIQDMHDEVLLADQSRTARISAAFQSSKWDAKLVAEHNLRWLKRSGYIEQPLTLEEAAGAVLYRMVRDVEFASSVFKVLCSWKTWVASGGMRMSDFSALQDVQVAFAHGSVLLALIKRAAAREDGTLSLDIQECIGRWRTVRLG
;
A
#
# COMPACT_ATOMS: atom_id res chain seq x y z
N MET A 1 -1.09 -114.29 -13.09
CA MET A 1 -1.88 -113.16 -12.55
C MET A 1 -1.00 -112.25 -11.69
N SER A 2 0.13 -111.73 -12.22
CA SER A 2 1.10 -110.95 -11.44
C SER A 2 1.63 -109.69 -12.15
N SER A 3 1.22 -109.42 -13.38
CA SER A 3 1.69 -108.25 -14.15
C SER A 3 0.87 -106.97 -13.92
N SER A 4 -0.32 -107.06 -13.32
CA SER A 4 -1.23 -105.93 -13.12
C SER A 4 -1.08 -105.20 -11.77
N GLN A 5 -0.33 -105.76 -10.80
CA GLN A 5 -0.09 -105.10 -9.51
C GLN A 5 1.12 -104.13 -9.53
N ASN A 6 2.14 -104.38 -10.37
CA ASN A 6 3.33 -103.51 -10.47
C ASN A 6 3.07 -102.17 -11.20
N SER A 7 2.13 -102.14 -12.15
CA SER A 7 1.77 -100.91 -12.86
C SER A 7 1.02 -99.91 -11.97
N GLY A 8 0.31 -100.39 -10.95
CA GLY A 8 -0.35 -99.55 -9.95
C GLY A 8 0.62 -98.84 -9.00
N SER A 9 1.71 -99.52 -8.58
CA SER A 9 2.72 -98.89 -7.71
C SER A 9 3.59 -97.90 -8.48
N LEU A 10 3.96 -98.21 -9.73
CA LEU A 10 4.70 -97.29 -10.61
C LEU A 10 3.89 -96.03 -10.94
N ALA A 11 2.59 -96.14 -11.16
CA ALA A 11 1.73 -94.97 -11.38
C ALA A 11 1.62 -94.11 -10.12
N SER A 12 1.48 -94.72 -8.94
CA SER A 12 1.52 -94.05 -7.64
C SER A 12 2.86 -93.33 -7.43
N ASP A 13 3.98 -93.99 -7.70
CA ASP A 13 5.31 -93.42 -7.53
C ASP A 13 5.56 -92.26 -8.50
N VAL A 14 5.16 -92.37 -9.77
CA VAL A 14 5.31 -91.26 -10.75
C VAL A 14 4.47 -90.05 -10.35
N ILE A 15 3.24 -90.25 -9.87
CA ILE A 15 2.39 -89.14 -9.38
C ILE A 15 3.03 -88.47 -8.15
N THR A 16 3.62 -89.27 -7.25
CA THR A 16 4.17 -88.74 -5.99
C THR A 16 5.54 -88.07 -6.18
N TYR A 17 6.42 -88.64 -7.01
CA TYR A 17 7.79 -88.15 -7.20
C TYR A 17 7.94 -87.15 -8.35
N ILE A 18 7.06 -87.16 -9.35
CA ILE A 18 7.11 -86.22 -10.50
C ILE A 18 5.90 -85.29 -10.48
N GLY A 19 4.69 -85.83 -10.27
CA GLY A 19 3.45 -85.05 -10.29
C GLY A 19 3.38 -83.98 -9.19
N VAL A 20 3.71 -84.33 -7.94
CA VAL A 20 3.68 -83.40 -6.81
C VAL A 20 4.70 -82.26 -6.97
N PRO A 21 6.00 -82.49 -7.29
CA PRO A 21 6.94 -81.40 -7.52
C PRO A 21 6.56 -80.52 -8.70
N LEU A 22 6.03 -81.08 -9.79
CA LEU A 22 5.59 -80.29 -10.95
C LEU A 22 4.41 -79.37 -10.59
N ALA A 23 3.47 -79.86 -9.78
CA ALA A 23 2.37 -79.05 -9.25
C ALA A 23 2.87 -77.95 -8.31
N VAL A 24 3.85 -78.24 -7.45
CA VAL A 24 4.48 -77.23 -6.58
C VAL A 24 5.21 -76.16 -7.39
N ILE A 25 5.94 -76.55 -8.45
CA ILE A 25 6.59 -75.63 -9.39
C ILE A 25 5.53 -74.76 -10.11
N GLY A 26 4.38 -75.32 -10.47
CA GLY A 26 3.28 -74.59 -11.08
C GLY A 26 2.64 -73.54 -10.16
N ILE A 27 2.61 -73.78 -8.84
CA ILE A 27 2.02 -72.85 -7.85
C ILE A 27 3.07 -71.87 -7.30
N LEU A 28 4.36 -72.15 -7.45
CA LEU A 28 5.47 -71.30 -6.99
C LEU A 28 5.35 -69.81 -7.41
N PRO A 29 4.95 -69.47 -8.66
CA PRO A 29 4.76 -68.08 -9.06
C PRO A 29 3.61 -67.38 -8.31
N VAL A 30 2.54 -68.11 -8.00
CA VAL A 30 1.41 -67.59 -7.22
C VAL A 30 1.88 -67.32 -5.79
N PHE A 31 2.59 -68.27 -5.17
CA PHE A 31 3.19 -68.07 -3.85
C PHE A 31 4.14 -66.87 -3.83
N TYR A 32 5.02 -66.74 -4.83
CA TYR A 32 5.93 -65.61 -4.95
C TYR A 32 5.19 -64.26 -5.03
N ASN A 33 4.15 -64.17 -5.86
CA ASN A 33 3.31 -62.97 -5.95
C ASN A 33 2.55 -62.68 -4.64
N THR A 34 2.06 -63.71 -3.95
CA THR A 34 1.39 -63.53 -2.65
C THR A 34 2.34 -62.98 -1.59
N VAL A 35 3.55 -63.52 -1.50
CA VAL A 35 4.56 -63.07 -0.53
C VAL A 35 4.99 -61.64 -0.83
N LEU A 36 5.22 -61.30 -2.09
CA LEU A 36 5.58 -59.94 -2.49
C LEU A 36 4.45 -58.92 -2.21
N THR A 37 3.20 -59.25 -2.52
CA THR A 37 2.05 -58.36 -2.26
C THR A 37 1.82 -58.15 -0.77
N LEU A 38 1.94 -59.21 0.04
CA LEU A 38 1.88 -59.11 1.51
C LEU A 38 3.02 -58.26 2.06
N ALA A 39 4.25 -58.47 1.59
CA ALA A 39 5.41 -57.67 2.01
C ALA A 39 5.26 -56.19 1.64
N ALA A 40 4.77 -55.90 0.43
CA ALA A 40 4.48 -54.54 -0.03
C ALA A 40 3.35 -53.89 0.78
N SER A 41 2.25 -54.60 1.04
CA SER A 41 1.13 -54.11 1.86
C SER A 41 1.55 -53.85 3.31
N TYR A 42 2.38 -54.73 3.89
CA TYR A 42 2.95 -54.52 5.22
C TYR A 42 3.85 -53.28 5.27
N LYS A 43 4.69 -53.08 4.24
CA LYS A 43 5.55 -51.89 4.12
C LYS A 43 4.72 -50.61 4.00
N ILE A 44 3.69 -50.61 3.15
CA ILE A 44 2.75 -49.48 2.97
C ILE A 44 2.02 -49.18 4.28
N ASN A 45 1.45 -50.18 4.95
CA ASN A 45 0.78 -49.99 6.24
C ASN A 45 1.73 -49.45 7.31
N ARG A 46 2.98 -49.92 7.35
CA ARG A 46 4.00 -49.39 8.27
C ARG A 46 4.36 -47.93 7.95
N TRP A 47 4.41 -47.56 6.67
CA TRP A 47 4.64 -46.17 6.24
C TRP A 47 3.46 -45.28 6.61
N LEU A 48 2.22 -45.72 6.35
CA LEU A 48 0.99 -45.02 6.74
C LEU A 48 0.85 -44.87 8.27
N LYS A 49 1.34 -45.86 9.05
CA LYS A 49 1.45 -45.75 10.52
C LYS A 49 2.41 -44.65 10.94
N ARG A 50 3.59 -44.61 10.33
CA ARG A 50 4.61 -43.61 10.64
C ARG A 50 4.17 -42.20 10.26
N SER A 51 3.43 -42.04 9.17
CA SER A 51 2.84 -40.76 8.78
C SER A 51 1.50 -40.46 9.45
N LYS A 52 1.00 -41.34 10.33
CA LYS A 52 -0.29 -41.23 11.03
C LYS A 52 -1.51 -40.99 10.13
N LEU A 53 -1.42 -41.36 8.84
CA LEU A 53 -2.50 -41.26 7.87
C LEU A 53 -3.49 -42.44 7.93
N GLN A 54 -3.26 -43.41 8.83
CA GLN A 54 -4.09 -44.62 8.92
C GLN A 54 -5.57 -44.36 9.19
N SER A 55 -5.90 -43.31 9.94
CA SER A 55 -7.30 -42.98 10.23
C SER A 55 -8.05 -42.46 9.00
N SER A 56 -7.32 -41.92 8.02
CA SER A 56 -7.86 -41.30 6.80
C SER A 56 -7.64 -42.14 5.55
N THR A 57 -7.20 -43.40 5.69
CA THR A 57 -6.79 -44.22 4.55
C THR A 57 -7.24 -45.68 4.70
N SER A 58 -7.82 -46.24 3.64
CA SER A 58 -8.14 -47.67 3.57
C SER A 58 -7.20 -48.37 2.57
N VAL A 59 -6.66 -49.53 2.93
CA VAL A 59 -5.74 -50.30 2.08
C VAL A 59 -6.42 -51.61 1.69
N ARG A 60 -6.55 -51.85 0.38
CA ARG A 60 -7.07 -53.10 -0.20
C ARG A 60 -5.97 -53.72 -1.06
N SER A 61 -5.62 -54.97 -0.80
CA SER A 61 -4.60 -55.68 -1.58
C SER A 61 -5.24 -56.69 -2.52
N ASP A 62 -5.03 -56.55 -3.82
CA ASP A 62 -5.34 -57.57 -4.81
C ASP A 62 -4.08 -58.41 -5.08
N ILE A 63 -4.13 -59.63 -4.56
CA ILE A 63 -3.03 -60.60 -4.61
C ILE A 63 -2.82 -61.13 -6.03
N ILE A 64 -3.89 -61.22 -6.83
CA ILE A 64 -3.87 -61.83 -8.17
C ILE A 64 -3.19 -60.88 -9.15
N ASN A 65 -3.58 -59.60 -9.10
CA ASN A 65 -3.07 -58.58 -10.02
C ASN A 65 -1.76 -57.92 -9.54
N ARG A 66 -1.27 -58.27 -8.35
CA ARG A 66 -0.11 -57.63 -7.71
C ARG A 66 -0.29 -56.11 -7.57
N VAL A 67 -1.52 -55.69 -7.28
CA VAL A 67 -1.88 -54.27 -7.12
C VAL A 67 -2.43 -54.05 -5.73
N ILE A 68 -1.96 -52.98 -5.09
CA ILE A 68 -2.49 -52.52 -3.81
C ILE A 68 -3.26 -51.23 -4.11
N GLU A 69 -4.56 -51.25 -3.82
CA GLU A 69 -5.40 -50.07 -3.90
C GLU A 69 -5.41 -49.38 -2.53
N VAL A 70 -4.98 -48.12 -2.51
CA VAL A 70 -4.98 -47.29 -1.32
C VAL A 70 -5.97 -46.15 -1.53
N GLU A 71 -7.00 -46.09 -0.69
CA GLU A 71 -8.03 -45.05 -0.75
C GLU A 71 -7.69 -43.95 0.25
N PHE A 72 -7.38 -42.76 -0.26
CA PHE A 72 -7.08 -41.56 0.52
C PHE A 72 -8.25 -40.58 0.54
N GLU A 73 -8.46 -39.88 1.66
CA GLU A 73 -9.36 -38.74 1.71
C GLU A 73 -8.72 -37.49 1.09
N ARG A 74 -9.48 -36.79 0.23
CA ARG A 74 -9.14 -35.49 -0.34
C ARG A 74 -9.67 -34.38 0.57
N TYR A 75 -8.83 -33.40 0.86
CA TYR A 75 -9.15 -32.30 1.78
C TYR A 75 -9.15 -30.95 1.06
N ALA A 76 -10.10 -30.09 1.41
CA ALA A 76 -9.99 -28.64 1.34
C ALA A 76 -9.31 -28.16 2.61
N ILE A 77 -8.33 -27.27 2.46
CA ILE A 77 -7.62 -26.65 3.58
C ILE A 77 -7.84 -25.14 3.56
N THR A 78 -7.95 -24.58 4.76
CA THR A 78 -8.03 -23.13 4.99
C THR A 78 -7.06 -22.78 6.11
N PRO A 79 -6.29 -21.67 6.02
CA PRO A 79 -5.45 -21.22 7.12
C PRO A 79 -6.28 -21.04 8.39
N LEU A 80 -5.66 -21.27 9.54
CA LEU A 80 -6.30 -21.03 10.82
C LEU A 80 -6.55 -19.53 11.01
N ASP A 81 -7.46 -19.19 11.91
CA ASP A 81 -7.67 -17.78 12.23
C ASP A 81 -6.54 -17.28 13.14
N ARG A 82 -5.86 -16.23 12.67
CA ARG A 82 -4.77 -15.53 13.36
C ARG A 82 -5.12 -15.10 14.78
N SER A 83 -6.38 -14.70 15.02
CA SER A 83 -6.84 -14.10 16.27
C SER A 83 -7.25 -15.14 17.32
N TYR A 84 -8.04 -16.13 16.92
CA TYR A 84 -8.59 -17.16 17.81
C TYR A 84 -7.62 -18.32 18.07
N GLN A 85 -6.77 -18.68 17.10
CA GLN A 85 -5.95 -19.91 17.15
C GLN A 85 -4.46 -19.61 17.04
N LYS A 86 -3.96 -18.79 17.97
CA LYS A 86 -2.58 -18.26 17.98
C LYS A 86 -1.50 -19.35 17.99
N SER A 87 -1.66 -20.40 18.79
CA SER A 87 -0.62 -21.44 18.92
C SER A 87 -0.44 -22.27 17.65
N GLY A 88 -1.52 -22.54 16.91
CA GLY A 88 -1.45 -23.34 15.69
C GLY A 88 -1.10 -22.53 14.43
N TYR A 89 -1.36 -21.23 14.41
CA TYR A 89 -1.17 -20.39 13.23
C TYR A 89 0.31 -20.08 12.93
N TRP A 90 1.12 -19.87 13.97
CA TRP A 90 2.54 -19.49 13.81
C TRP A 90 3.49 -20.69 13.85
N GLU A 91 3.00 -21.83 14.31
CA GLU A 91 3.80 -23.04 14.49
C GLU A 91 3.66 -23.97 13.29
N LEU A 92 4.75 -24.67 12.98
CA LEU A 92 4.69 -25.79 12.05
C LEU A 92 3.87 -26.92 12.65
N SER A 93 3.27 -27.75 11.79
CA SER A 93 2.62 -28.95 12.28
C SER A 93 3.66 -29.82 13.00
N PRO A 94 3.31 -30.41 14.15
CA PRO A 94 4.23 -31.29 14.87
C PRO A 94 4.54 -32.56 14.08
N GLU A 95 3.72 -32.88 13.07
CA GLU A 95 3.71 -34.18 12.39
C GLU A 95 3.50 -33.99 10.87
N PRO A 96 4.49 -33.43 10.15
CA PRO A 96 4.43 -33.32 8.70
C PRO A 96 4.47 -34.72 8.07
N SER A 97 3.69 -34.92 7.03
CA SER A 97 3.72 -36.14 6.25
C SER A 97 5.01 -36.23 5.46
N LEU A 98 5.66 -37.39 5.52
CA LEU A 98 6.88 -37.69 4.75
C LEU A 98 6.59 -38.23 3.34
N LEU A 99 5.32 -38.31 2.94
CA LEU A 99 4.93 -38.80 1.62
C LEU A 99 5.05 -37.68 0.58
N GLU A 100 5.48 -38.05 -0.63
CA GLU A 100 5.43 -37.15 -1.78
C GLU A 100 3.97 -36.70 -2.05
N GLY A 101 3.77 -35.43 -2.37
CA GLY A 101 2.42 -34.84 -2.53
C GLY A 101 1.79 -34.36 -1.21
N GLY A 102 2.47 -34.56 -0.08
CA GLY A 102 2.00 -34.18 1.25
C GLY A 102 2.55 -32.85 1.77
N THR A 103 3.13 -31.99 0.93
CA THR A 103 3.78 -30.74 1.40
C THR A 103 2.81 -29.80 2.13
N TRP A 104 1.52 -29.89 1.83
CA TRP A 104 0.49 -29.16 2.56
C TRP A 104 0.44 -29.52 4.06
N SER A 105 0.88 -30.70 4.49
CA SER A 105 0.88 -31.08 5.90
C SER A 105 1.89 -30.33 6.78
N ILE A 106 2.81 -29.55 6.18
CA ILE A 106 3.85 -28.80 6.90
C ILE A 106 3.24 -27.81 7.90
N PHE A 107 2.10 -27.20 7.56
CA PHE A 107 1.37 -26.30 8.45
C PHE A 107 0.12 -26.94 9.05
N GLN A 108 -0.37 -26.33 10.12
CA GLN A 108 -1.65 -26.70 10.70
C GLN A 108 -2.78 -25.97 9.96
N TRP A 109 -3.69 -26.75 9.35
CA TRP A 109 -4.82 -26.22 8.59
C TRP A 109 -6.14 -26.63 9.20
N LYS A 110 -7.18 -25.83 8.94
CA LYS A 110 -8.56 -26.29 9.08
C LYS A 110 -8.88 -27.18 7.88
N LYS A 111 -9.10 -28.48 8.14
CA LYS A 111 -9.32 -29.51 7.11
C LYS A 111 -10.81 -29.78 6.94
N GLN A 112 -11.28 -29.81 5.69
CA GLN A 112 -12.63 -30.23 5.31
C GLN A 112 -12.53 -31.37 4.29
N SER A 113 -13.14 -32.52 4.55
CA SER A 113 -13.13 -33.66 3.62
C SER A 113 -14.05 -33.35 2.42
N ILE A 114 -13.52 -33.40 1.21
CA ILE A 114 -14.27 -33.17 -0.05
C ILE A 114 -14.66 -34.50 -0.69
N GLY A 115 -13.79 -35.50 -0.60
CA GLY A 115 -14.02 -36.79 -1.27
C GLY A 115 -12.92 -37.80 -1.01
N ARG A 116 -12.86 -38.85 -1.82
CA ARG A 116 -11.87 -39.91 -1.73
C ARG A 116 -11.21 -40.18 -3.08
N LYS A 117 -9.92 -40.52 -3.06
CA LYS A 117 -9.12 -40.90 -4.23
C LYS A 117 -8.50 -42.26 -4.00
N THR A 118 -8.77 -43.19 -4.91
CA THR A 118 -8.11 -44.50 -4.94
C THR A 118 -6.82 -44.42 -5.76
N GLN A 119 -5.70 -44.82 -5.17
CA GLN A 119 -4.42 -44.93 -5.84
C GLN A 119 -4.06 -46.41 -5.96
N ARG A 120 -3.74 -46.85 -7.18
CA ARG A 120 -3.24 -48.20 -7.45
C ARG A 120 -1.73 -48.17 -7.47
N VAL A 121 -1.10 -48.86 -6.52
CA VAL A 121 0.36 -48.92 -6.38
C VAL A 121 0.84 -50.37 -6.41
N GLN A 122 1.97 -50.61 -7.08
CA GLN A 122 2.63 -51.92 -7.07
C GLN A 122 3.78 -51.96 -6.06
N TYR A 123 4.38 -50.80 -5.82
CA TYR A 123 5.53 -50.62 -4.93
C TYR A 123 5.25 -49.48 -3.94
N ALA A 124 5.89 -49.55 -2.77
CA ALA A 124 5.64 -48.59 -1.68
C ALA A 124 6.18 -47.18 -1.95
N ASP A 125 7.17 -47.03 -2.83
CA ASP A 125 7.76 -45.77 -3.28
C ASP A 125 6.86 -44.98 -4.25
N GLN A 126 5.90 -45.66 -4.90
CA GLN A 126 4.90 -45.02 -5.76
C GLN A 126 3.76 -44.37 -4.97
N LEU A 127 3.72 -44.57 -3.65
CA LEU A 127 2.67 -44.05 -2.79
C LEU A 127 2.80 -42.53 -2.65
N ARG A 128 1.76 -41.81 -3.06
CA ARG A 128 1.72 -40.34 -2.98
C ARG A 128 0.48 -39.90 -2.23
N GLN A 129 0.63 -38.87 -1.42
CA GLN A 129 -0.51 -38.24 -0.76
C GLN A 129 -1.24 -37.36 -1.78
N PRO A 130 -2.58 -37.39 -1.83
CA PRO A 130 -3.34 -36.53 -2.73
C PRO A 130 -3.11 -35.06 -2.38
N GLN A 131 -3.06 -34.22 -3.43
CA GLN A 131 -2.99 -32.77 -3.28
C GLN A 131 -4.28 -32.25 -2.63
N SER A 132 -4.14 -31.24 -1.78
CA SER A 132 -5.26 -30.57 -1.10
C SER A 132 -5.73 -29.33 -1.86
N GLU A 133 -7.01 -28.98 -1.76
CA GLU A 133 -7.55 -27.74 -2.33
C GLU A 133 -7.38 -26.58 -1.37
N VAL A 134 -6.89 -25.45 -1.84
CA VAL A 134 -6.74 -24.23 -1.04
C VAL A 134 -7.13 -23.01 -1.86
N ASP A 135 -7.74 -22.02 -1.21
CA ASP A 135 -7.94 -20.70 -1.83
C ASP A 135 -6.57 -20.03 -2.00
N PHE A 136 -6.27 -19.60 -3.23
CA PHE A 136 -4.95 -19.09 -3.56
C PHE A 136 -4.66 -17.76 -2.87
N SER A 137 -5.67 -16.91 -2.71
CA SER A 137 -5.53 -15.63 -2.01
C SER A 137 -5.15 -15.87 -0.54
N ASP A 138 -5.86 -16.80 0.10
CA ASP A 138 -5.66 -17.11 1.51
C ASP A 138 -4.28 -17.72 1.73
N LEU A 139 -3.84 -18.64 0.86
CA LEU A 139 -2.50 -19.23 0.91
C LEU A 139 -1.40 -18.17 0.80
N VAL A 140 -1.48 -17.28 -0.20
CA VAL A 140 -0.47 -16.23 -0.39
C VAL A 140 -0.47 -15.27 0.79
N SER A 141 -1.64 -14.89 1.29
CA SER A 141 -1.75 -14.00 2.45
C SER A 141 -1.13 -14.60 3.72
N TYR A 142 -1.35 -15.90 3.95
CA TYR A 142 -0.79 -16.63 5.07
C TYR A 142 0.74 -16.71 4.99
N LEU A 143 1.28 -17.06 3.83
CA LEU A 143 2.73 -17.15 3.63
C LEU A 143 3.43 -15.78 3.79
N LEU A 144 2.81 -14.70 3.30
CA LEU A 144 3.32 -13.34 3.53
C LEU A 144 3.26 -12.97 5.01
N ASP A 145 2.22 -13.38 5.74
CA ASP A 145 2.12 -13.13 7.17
C ASP A 145 3.21 -13.88 7.94
N LEU A 146 3.66 -15.05 7.49
CA LEU A 146 4.82 -15.74 8.08
C LEU A 146 6.17 -15.09 7.70
N GLY A 147 6.20 -14.25 6.67
CA GLY A 147 7.40 -13.52 6.23
C GLY A 147 7.98 -13.98 4.88
N ALA A 148 7.23 -14.75 4.09
CA ALA A 148 7.65 -15.10 2.73
C ALA A 148 7.79 -13.87 1.84
N VAL A 149 8.72 -13.90 0.88
CA VAL A 149 8.96 -12.79 -0.05
C VAL A 149 8.52 -13.22 -1.47
N PRO A 150 7.63 -12.48 -2.14
CA PRO A 150 7.19 -12.83 -3.49
C PRO A 150 8.31 -12.66 -4.52
N ASN A 151 8.40 -13.59 -5.48
CA ASN A 151 9.42 -13.58 -6.53
C ASN A 151 8.84 -13.08 -7.87
N GLN A 152 9.24 -11.88 -8.30
CA GLN A 152 8.73 -11.22 -9.51
C GLN A 152 8.84 -12.09 -10.78
N GLN A 153 9.97 -12.78 -10.97
CA GLN A 153 10.14 -13.63 -12.15
C GLN A 153 9.17 -14.82 -12.16
N GLY A 154 8.86 -15.38 -11.00
CA GLY A 154 7.91 -16.49 -10.87
C GLY A 154 6.48 -16.06 -11.19
N TRP A 155 6.04 -14.93 -10.63
CA TRP A 155 4.70 -14.40 -10.87
C TRP A 155 4.50 -13.92 -12.31
N GLY A 156 5.48 -13.23 -12.90
CA GLY A 156 5.42 -12.83 -14.30
C GLY A 156 5.41 -14.04 -15.26
N ALA A 157 6.13 -15.10 -14.93
CA ALA A 157 6.09 -16.35 -15.69
C ALA A 157 4.73 -17.07 -15.57
N LEU A 158 4.12 -17.09 -14.38
CA LEU A 158 2.79 -17.67 -14.15
C LEU A 158 1.72 -16.89 -14.91
N ARG A 159 1.81 -15.56 -14.92
CA ARG A 159 0.89 -14.69 -15.67
C ARG A 159 0.97 -14.91 -17.18
N SER A 160 2.18 -15.04 -17.72
CA SER A 160 2.42 -15.13 -19.17
C SER A 160 2.24 -16.54 -19.74
N ARG A 161 2.62 -17.58 -19.00
CA ARG A 161 2.59 -18.99 -19.45
C ARG A 161 1.46 -19.81 -18.84
N GLU A 162 0.76 -19.25 -17.85
CA GLU A 162 -0.34 -19.88 -17.14
C GLU A 162 0.06 -21.27 -16.60
N LEU A 163 -0.67 -22.32 -16.99
CA LEU A 163 -0.37 -23.68 -16.57
C LEU A 163 1.02 -24.13 -17.06
N TRP A 164 1.50 -23.66 -18.23
CA TRP A 164 2.71 -24.16 -18.94
C TRP A 164 4.05 -23.70 -18.36
N ILE A 165 4.01 -23.11 -17.18
CA ILE A 165 5.22 -22.80 -16.43
C ILE A 165 5.99 -24.08 -16.05
N SER A 166 7.32 -23.97 -16.02
CA SER A 166 8.20 -25.08 -15.65
C SER A 166 7.98 -25.53 -14.20
N THR A 167 7.97 -26.84 -13.99
CA THR A 167 7.97 -27.42 -12.65
C THR A 167 9.20 -26.93 -11.88
N GLY A 168 9.02 -26.59 -10.61
CA GLY A 168 10.07 -26.06 -9.74
C GLY A 168 10.27 -24.54 -9.80
N SER A 169 9.57 -23.82 -10.68
CA SER A 169 9.58 -22.35 -10.67
C SER A 169 9.08 -21.80 -9.33
N GLU A 170 9.85 -20.87 -8.74
CA GLU A 170 9.61 -20.34 -7.40
C GLU A 170 8.71 -19.10 -7.47
N LEU A 171 7.53 -19.16 -6.84
CA LEU A 171 6.58 -18.04 -6.72
C LEU A 171 6.87 -17.20 -5.47
N MET A 172 7.24 -17.86 -4.37
CA MET A 172 7.61 -17.20 -3.13
C MET A 172 8.90 -17.77 -2.60
N LYS A 173 9.71 -16.92 -1.98
CA LYS A 173 11.00 -17.25 -1.38
C LYS A 173 10.91 -17.17 0.14
N SER A 174 11.87 -17.79 0.81
CA SER A 174 12.12 -17.65 2.23
C SER A 174 12.33 -16.17 2.59
N PRO A 175 12.21 -15.80 3.87
CA PRO A 175 12.47 -14.43 4.32
C PRO A 175 13.86 -13.91 3.92
N ASP A 176 14.85 -14.82 3.89
CA ASP A 176 16.22 -14.52 3.48
C ASP A 176 16.39 -14.40 1.95
N GLY A 177 15.36 -14.73 1.17
CA GLY A 177 15.37 -14.69 -0.29
C GLY A 177 16.18 -15.79 -0.99
N CYS A 178 16.77 -16.73 -0.23
CA CYS A 178 17.66 -17.76 -0.77
C CYS A 178 16.95 -19.03 -1.27
N TYR A 179 15.85 -19.43 -0.63
CA TYR A 179 15.18 -20.69 -0.91
C TYR A 179 13.75 -20.47 -1.37
N GLY A 180 13.26 -21.17 -2.40
CA GLY A 180 11.85 -21.09 -2.77
C GLY A 180 10.95 -21.78 -1.74
N ALA A 181 10.08 -20.99 -1.10
CA ALA A 181 9.08 -21.45 -0.14
C ALA A 181 7.84 -22.00 -0.82
N LEU A 182 7.38 -21.36 -1.91
CA LEU A 182 6.26 -21.81 -2.72
C LEU A 182 6.74 -22.01 -4.16
N LYS A 183 6.64 -23.24 -4.66
CA LYS A 183 7.09 -23.63 -6.00
C LYS A 183 5.95 -24.25 -6.79
N ILE A 184 6.08 -24.29 -8.10
CA ILE A 184 5.13 -25.01 -8.95
C ILE A 184 5.46 -26.49 -8.94
N ALA A 185 4.47 -27.32 -8.60
CA ALA A 185 4.60 -28.76 -8.52
C ALA A 185 4.30 -29.45 -9.85
N SER A 186 4.59 -30.76 -9.91
CA SER A 186 4.17 -31.60 -11.05
C SER A 186 2.65 -31.66 -11.15
N ARG A 187 2.14 -31.74 -12.38
CA ARG A 187 0.70 -31.73 -12.69
C ARG A 187 0.00 -33.07 -12.54
N ASP A 188 0.71 -34.11 -12.08
CA ASP A 188 0.25 -35.51 -12.12
C ASP A 188 -1.08 -35.77 -11.35
N ASP A 189 -1.53 -34.82 -10.51
CA ASP A 189 -2.80 -34.88 -9.75
C ASP A 189 -3.59 -33.55 -9.76
N SER A 190 -3.38 -32.70 -10.77
CA SER A 190 -3.87 -31.32 -10.71
C SER A 190 -5.33 -31.13 -11.16
N ASP A 191 -5.96 -32.12 -11.81
CA ASP A 191 -7.36 -32.07 -12.31
C ASP A 191 -7.69 -30.76 -13.07
N GLY A 192 -6.72 -30.15 -13.75
CA GLY A 192 -6.86 -28.86 -14.47
C GLY A 192 -6.59 -27.60 -13.64
N HIS A 193 -6.32 -27.74 -12.35
CA HIS A 193 -5.89 -26.65 -11.46
C HIS A 193 -4.36 -26.46 -11.48
N LEU A 194 -3.91 -25.33 -10.92
CA LEU A 194 -2.50 -25.06 -10.66
C LEU A 194 -2.02 -25.89 -9.46
N SER A 195 -1.00 -26.72 -9.67
CA SER A 195 -0.34 -27.48 -8.59
C SER A 195 0.86 -26.74 -8.03
N LEU A 196 0.91 -26.62 -6.71
CA LEU A 196 1.93 -25.94 -5.95
C LEU A 196 2.54 -26.89 -4.92
N SER A 197 3.84 -26.77 -4.68
CA SER A 197 4.56 -27.45 -3.61
C SER A 197 5.09 -26.43 -2.62
N LEU A 198 5.01 -26.80 -1.35
CA LEU A 198 5.40 -25.96 -0.23
C LEU A 198 6.65 -26.52 0.46
N THR A 199 7.58 -25.65 0.76
CA THR A 199 8.73 -25.95 1.62
C THR A 199 8.82 -24.86 2.66
N TRP A 200 8.80 -25.22 3.95
CA TRP A 200 8.97 -24.25 5.04
C TRP A 200 9.85 -24.84 6.14
N LEU A 201 10.66 -23.99 6.76
CA LEU A 201 11.51 -24.33 7.90
C LEU A 201 11.07 -23.54 9.12
N GLN A 202 11.25 -24.12 10.32
CA GLN A 202 10.78 -23.49 11.57
C GLN A 202 11.42 -22.12 11.82
N GLY A 203 12.67 -21.93 11.39
CA GLY A 203 13.39 -20.66 11.51
C GLY A 203 12.98 -19.58 10.50
N TRP A 204 12.10 -19.89 9.53
CA TRP A 204 11.63 -18.90 8.55
C TRP A 204 10.43 -18.08 9.04
N THR A 205 9.80 -18.44 10.14
CA THR A 205 8.71 -17.64 10.70
C THR A 205 9.29 -16.43 11.44
N VAL A 206 9.39 -15.28 10.74
CA VAL A 206 10.01 -14.04 11.27
C VAL A 206 8.99 -13.19 12.03
N ARG A 207 7.71 -13.31 11.68
CA ARG A 207 6.62 -12.52 12.26
C ARG A 207 5.91 -13.29 13.36
N ASN A 208 5.30 -12.54 14.28
CA ASN A 208 4.63 -13.08 15.47
C ASN A 208 3.24 -12.46 15.67
N ALA A 209 2.50 -12.92 16.68
CA ALA A 209 1.14 -12.46 16.97
C ALA A 209 1.02 -10.95 17.24
N SER A 210 2.10 -10.28 17.66
CA SER A 210 2.16 -8.81 17.84
C SER A 210 2.45 -8.05 16.55
N SER A 211 2.86 -8.74 15.47
CA SER A 211 3.05 -8.10 14.18
C SER A 211 1.71 -7.71 13.55
N LEU A 212 1.70 -6.68 12.71
CA LEU A 212 0.48 -6.24 12.03
C LEU A 212 -0.07 -7.33 11.09
N PRO A 213 -1.39 -7.49 10.96
CA PRO A 213 -1.95 -8.39 9.94
C PRO A 213 -1.44 -8.02 8.54
N PRO A 214 -1.41 -8.97 7.59
CA PRO A 214 -1.19 -8.62 6.19
C PRO A 214 -2.27 -7.61 5.77
N TYR A 215 -1.92 -6.67 4.90
CA TYR A 215 -2.79 -5.57 4.43
C TYR A 215 -3.12 -4.47 5.45
N SER A 216 -2.52 -4.52 6.65
CA SER A 216 -2.69 -3.51 7.67
C SER A 216 -1.50 -2.55 7.73
N VAL A 217 -1.79 -1.25 7.75
CA VAL A 217 -0.80 -0.18 7.92
C VAL A 217 -0.95 0.41 9.30
N CYS A 218 0.15 0.47 10.06
CA CYS A 218 0.19 1.17 11.34
C CYS A 218 0.60 2.62 11.12
N LEU A 219 -0.31 3.55 11.40
CA LEU A 219 -0.05 4.97 11.43
C LEU A 219 0.33 5.34 12.87
N SER A 220 1.63 5.57 13.07
CA SER A 220 2.17 6.01 14.36
C SER A 220 1.94 7.51 14.54
N GLN A 221 1.66 7.93 15.77
CA GLN A 221 1.58 9.34 16.11
C GLN A 221 2.99 9.97 16.05
N PRO A 222 3.14 11.19 15.51
CA PRO A 222 4.38 11.95 15.66
C PRO A 222 4.63 12.24 17.15
N ALA A 223 5.82 11.88 17.65
CA ALA A 223 6.19 12.04 19.06
C ALA A 223 6.00 13.50 19.52
N THR A 224 5.08 13.72 20.45
CA THR A 224 4.84 15.03 21.07
C THR A 224 5.72 15.13 22.31
N LEU A 225 6.62 16.11 22.38
CA LEU A 225 7.24 16.52 23.65
C LEU A 225 6.26 17.43 24.42
N PRO A 226 6.31 17.43 25.77
CA PRO A 226 5.28 18.07 26.59
C PRO A 226 5.17 19.57 26.31
N GLU A 227 3.93 20.07 26.31
CA GLU A 227 3.58 21.48 26.21
C GLU A 227 4.51 22.34 27.06
N LYS A 228 5.15 23.35 26.46
CA LYS A 228 5.77 24.43 27.23
C LYS A 228 4.65 25.13 28.00
N GLU A 229 4.59 24.87 29.30
CA GLU A 229 3.87 25.68 30.27
C GLU A 229 4.14 27.15 29.99
N LYS A 230 3.06 27.92 29.82
CA LYS A 230 3.13 29.38 29.89
C LYS A 230 3.62 29.74 31.29
N VAL A 231 4.90 30.07 31.41
CA VAL A 231 5.43 30.75 32.58
C VAL A 231 4.66 32.05 32.72
N ARG A 232 3.74 32.08 33.70
CA ARG A 232 3.20 33.31 34.28
C ARG A 232 4.31 33.90 35.15
N GLU A 233 5.06 34.85 34.61
CA GLU A 233 5.79 35.81 35.45
C GLU A 233 4.88 37.01 35.66
N GLY A 234 4.44 37.19 36.90
CA GLY A 234 3.84 38.42 37.37
C GLY A 234 4.93 39.41 37.76
N LEU A 235 4.74 40.67 37.37
CA LEU A 235 5.25 41.83 38.08
C LEU A 235 4.36 43.05 37.76
N ASP A 236 4.03 43.76 38.83
CA ASP A 236 3.05 44.85 38.95
C ASP A 236 3.32 46.09 38.08
N GLY A 237 2.28 46.91 37.86
CA GLY A 237 2.13 47.96 36.83
C GLY A 237 2.84 49.32 37.05
N PRO A 238 2.31 50.49 36.62
CA PRO A 238 0.96 50.82 36.12
C PRO A 238 0.87 51.59 34.77
N GLU A 239 -0.37 51.64 34.27
CA GLU A 239 -1.04 52.53 33.32
C GLU A 239 -0.25 53.61 32.54
N THR A 240 -0.38 53.57 31.20
CA THR A 240 -0.72 54.75 30.37
C THR A 240 -1.39 54.28 29.07
N ARG A 241 -2.68 54.64 28.86
CA ARG A 241 -3.34 54.56 27.54
C ARG A 241 -2.92 55.78 26.70
N PRO A 242 -2.85 55.65 25.36
CA PRO A 242 -3.94 56.27 24.60
C PRO A 242 -4.47 55.40 23.44
N ALA A 243 -5.68 55.76 23.06
CA ALA A 243 -6.60 55.09 22.17
C ALA A 243 -6.29 55.31 20.68
N GLY A 244 -6.74 54.34 19.86
CA GLY A 244 -7.29 54.62 18.52
C GLY A 244 -6.55 53.99 17.33
N THR A 245 -6.95 52.78 16.94
CA THR A 245 -7.06 52.37 15.52
C THR A 245 -8.05 51.19 15.39
N PRO A 246 -8.79 51.12 14.26
CA PRO A 246 -10.01 50.34 14.15
C PRO A 246 -9.74 48.88 13.80
N GLU A 247 -10.76 48.08 14.11
CA GLU A 247 -10.95 46.66 13.84
C GLU A 247 -10.55 46.28 12.41
N ASP A 248 -9.65 45.29 12.29
CA ASP A 248 -9.50 44.50 11.08
C ASP A 248 -9.82 43.04 11.40
N SER A 249 -10.77 42.52 10.64
CA SER A 249 -11.52 41.31 10.92
C SER A 249 -10.68 40.07 10.61
N ALA A 250 -10.11 39.45 11.63
CA ALA A 250 -9.57 38.10 11.51
C ALA A 250 -10.72 37.08 11.29
N PRO A 251 -10.58 36.12 10.35
CA PRO A 251 -11.66 35.20 10.03
C PRO A 251 -11.90 34.19 11.16
N ARG A 252 -13.18 33.99 11.43
CA ARG A 252 -13.84 33.21 12.48
C ARG A 252 -13.61 31.68 12.40
N TRP A 253 -12.36 31.23 12.28
CA TRP A 253 -12.00 29.80 12.26
C TRP A 253 -11.20 29.36 13.49
N LEU A 254 -10.88 30.28 14.40
CA LEU A 254 -10.06 29.99 15.59
C LEU A 254 -10.85 29.60 16.85
N ASN A 255 -12.19 29.68 16.85
CA ASN A 255 -13.01 29.46 18.05
C ASN A 255 -14.17 28.48 17.88
N SER A 256 -14.01 27.46 17.04
CA SER A 256 -14.88 26.27 17.08
C SER A 256 -14.07 25.13 17.66
N SER A 257 -14.02 25.05 19.00
CA SER A 257 -13.70 23.81 19.68
C SER A 257 -14.84 22.82 19.43
N PRO A 258 -14.61 21.67 18.79
CA PRO A 258 -15.51 20.54 18.97
C PRO A 258 -15.20 19.94 20.35
N ASP A 259 -16.10 20.17 21.31
CA ASP A 259 -16.20 19.35 22.52
C ASP A 259 -16.62 17.92 22.11
N GLN A 260 -15.66 17.06 21.76
CA GLN A 260 -15.71 15.57 21.66
C GLN A 260 -14.42 15.14 20.92
N GLU A 261 -13.46 14.36 21.40
CA GLU A 261 -13.32 13.43 22.51
C GLU A 261 -11.90 13.58 23.07
N LYS A 262 -11.78 14.11 24.29
CA LYS A 262 -10.51 14.20 25.03
C LYS A 262 -10.25 12.84 25.68
N GLY A 263 -9.77 11.86 24.92
CA GLY A 263 -9.75 10.49 25.43
C GLY A 263 -8.84 9.43 24.79
N THR A 264 -7.95 9.71 23.84
CA THR A 264 -6.93 8.73 23.36
C THR A 264 -5.81 9.42 22.59
N ASN A 265 -4.94 10.17 23.26
CA ASN A 265 -3.89 10.98 22.59
C ASN A 265 -2.53 10.27 22.42
N GLY A 266 -2.51 8.94 22.34
CA GLY A 266 -1.26 8.17 22.17
C GLY A 266 -1.36 6.88 21.34
N ALA A 267 -2.55 6.55 20.82
CA ALA A 267 -2.80 5.23 20.24
C ALA A 267 -2.40 5.19 18.76
N ALA A 268 -1.65 4.16 18.36
CA ALA A 268 -1.37 3.88 16.96
C ALA A 268 -2.65 3.41 16.25
N ILE A 269 -2.87 3.90 15.03
CA ILE A 269 -4.05 3.54 14.24
C ILE A 269 -3.66 2.47 13.22
N ILE A 270 -4.32 1.32 13.28
CA ILE A 270 -4.19 0.24 12.31
C ILE A 270 -5.27 0.43 11.25
N CYS A 271 -4.84 0.63 10.00
CA CYS A 271 -5.72 0.77 8.84
C CYS A 271 -5.65 -0.51 7.99
N GLU A 272 -6.76 -1.22 7.81
CA GLU A 272 -6.88 -2.38 6.93
C GLU A 272 -7.33 -1.94 5.53
N ILE A 273 -6.51 -2.24 4.52
CA ILE A 273 -6.75 -1.84 3.13
C ILE A 273 -7.07 -3.08 2.28
N SER A 274 -8.20 -3.06 1.58
CA SER A 274 -8.61 -4.07 0.61
C SER A 274 -8.58 -3.54 -0.83
N ALA A 275 -8.94 -4.38 -1.80
CA ALA A 275 -9.08 -4.00 -3.20
C ALA A 275 -10.06 -2.82 -3.41
N ASP A 276 -11.11 -2.74 -2.59
CA ASP A 276 -12.11 -1.68 -2.63
C ASP A 276 -11.73 -0.44 -1.79
N GLY A 277 -10.52 -0.39 -1.26
CA GLY A 277 -10.00 0.72 -0.45
C GLY A 277 -9.95 0.42 1.06
N LEU A 278 -10.05 1.47 1.88
CA LEU A 278 -9.99 1.35 3.35
C LEU A 278 -11.25 0.66 3.89
N LEU A 279 -11.08 -0.49 4.56
CA LEU A 279 -12.18 -1.23 5.16
C LEU A 279 -12.39 -0.87 6.63
N VAL A 280 -11.31 -0.75 7.39
CA VAL A 280 -11.35 -0.56 8.83
C VAL A 280 -10.19 0.32 9.26
N ALA A 281 -10.44 1.25 10.17
CA ALA A 281 -9.41 1.96 10.93
C ALA A 281 -9.70 1.78 12.43
N GLU A 282 -8.78 1.12 13.14
CA GLU A 282 -8.90 0.80 14.56
C GLU A 282 -7.71 1.36 15.33
N SER A 283 -7.94 1.99 16.49
CA SER A 283 -6.84 2.29 17.41
C SER A 283 -6.53 1.07 18.26
N THR A 284 -5.23 0.72 18.33
CA THR A 284 -4.75 -0.26 19.31
C THR A 284 -4.20 0.49 20.51
N ASN A 285 -4.93 0.45 21.62
CA ASN A 285 -4.37 0.78 22.92
C ASN A 285 -3.68 -0.47 23.45
N GLU A 286 -2.36 -0.44 23.60
CA GLU A 286 -1.68 -1.45 24.42
C GLU A 286 -2.21 -1.37 25.85
N ALA A 287 -2.48 -2.53 26.42
CA ALA A 287 -3.19 -2.70 27.66
C ALA A 287 -2.67 -1.78 28.78
N SER A 288 -3.58 -1.01 29.38
CA SER A 288 -3.48 -0.61 30.78
C SER A 288 -3.15 -1.86 31.59
N GLN A 289 -2.17 -1.78 32.50
CA GLN A 289 -1.69 -2.89 33.33
C GLN A 289 -2.78 -3.55 34.22
N ASP A 290 -4.01 -3.05 34.22
CA ASP A 290 -5.15 -3.59 34.94
C ASP A 290 -6.09 -4.32 33.99
N GLY A 291 -5.85 -5.61 33.73
CA GLY A 291 -6.82 -6.70 33.46
C GLY A 291 -8.07 -6.48 32.57
N SER A 292 -8.24 -5.35 31.90
CA SER A 292 -9.43 -4.98 31.15
C SER A 292 -9.25 -5.34 29.68
N VAL A 293 -10.31 -5.89 29.09
CA VAL A 293 -10.42 -6.26 27.68
C VAL A 293 -9.88 -5.14 26.79
N PRO A 294 -9.04 -5.42 25.77
CA PRO A 294 -8.59 -4.40 24.83
C PRO A 294 -9.80 -3.81 24.11
N THR A 295 -10.17 -2.57 24.45
CA THR A 295 -11.21 -1.82 23.75
C THR A 295 -10.61 -1.27 22.46
N SER A 296 -10.76 -2.01 21.36
CA SER A 296 -10.47 -1.50 20.02
C SER A 296 -11.52 -0.43 19.67
N HIS A 297 -11.07 0.80 19.40
CA HIS A 297 -11.96 1.88 18.98
C HIS A 297 -11.96 1.98 17.46
N LYS A 298 -13.12 1.72 16.84
CA LYS A 298 -13.32 1.86 15.39
C LYS A 298 -13.61 3.32 15.06
N PHE A 299 -12.81 3.91 14.18
CA PHE A 299 -13.06 5.27 13.67
C PHE A 299 -14.15 5.27 12.60
N ARG A 300 -14.92 6.37 12.51
CA ARG A 300 -15.83 6.59 11.38
C ARG A 300 -14.99 6.94 10.14
N ILE A 301 -15.03 6.07 9.13
CA ILE A 301 -14.21 6.16 7.92
C ILE A 301 -15.01 6.52 6.66
N ASP A 302 -16.26 6.96 6.82
CA ASP A 302 -17.18 7.25 5.70
C ASP A 302 -16.61 8.25 4.68
N HIS A 303 -15.76 9.18 5.14
CA HIS A 303 -15.09 10.20 4.31
C HIS A 303 -13.85 9.67 3.57
N LEU A 304 -13.34 8.49 3.95
CA LEU A 304 -12.14 7.85 3.40
C LEU A 304 -12.45 6.61 2.56
N GLN A 305 -13.70 6.13 2.56
CA GLN A 305 -14.12 5.03 1.70
C GLN A 305 -14.21 5.44 0.23
N ILE A 306 -13.89 4.51 -0.67
CA ILE A 306 -14.04 4.72 -2.11
C ILE A 306 -15.54 4.73 -2.44
N ARG A 307 -16.04 5.86 -2.94
CA ARG A 307 -17.43 6.03 -3.37
C ARG A 307 -17.46 6.41 -4.84
N SER A 308 -18.42 5.88 -5.59
CA SER A 308 -18.65 6.26 -6.99
C SER A 308 -18.89 7.77 -7.09
N GLY A 309 -18.02 8.48 -7.82
CA GLY A 309 -18.08 9.94 -8.00
C GLY A 309 -17.18 10.78 -7.08
N SER A 310 -16.45 10.18 -6.13
CA SER A 310 -15.47 10.89 -5.31
C SER A 310 -14.09 10.23 -5.37
N LEU A 311 -13.05 11.04 -5.59
CA LEU A 311 -11.66 10.58 -5.60
C LEU A 311 -11.03 10.55 -4.20
N ASN A 312 -11.74 11.00 -3.16
CA ASN A 312 -11.18 11.16 -1.81
C ASN A 312 -10.64 9.84 -1.24
N GLY A 313 -11.46 8.79 -1.26
CA GLY A 313 -11.05 7.47 -0.76
C GLY A 313 -9.94 6.85 -1.60
N ILE A 314 -9.88 7.16 -2.91
CA ILE A 314 -8.83 6.68 -3.80
C ILE A 314 -7.49 7.33 -3.44
N TRP A 315 -7.48 8.65 -3.19
CA TRP A 315 -6.28 9.37 -2.75
C TRP A 315 -5.75 8.82 -1.42
N PHE A 316 -6.64 8.59 -0.45
CA PHE A 316 -6.27 8.03 0.84
C PHE A 316 -5.70 6.61 0.70
N ALA A 317 -6.44 5.71 0.06
CA ALA A 317 -6.01 4.32 -0.12
C ALA A 317 -4.68 4.25 -0.90
N SER A 318 -4.49 5.10 -1.91
CA SER A 318 -3.24 5.20 -2.66
C SER A 318 -2.07 5.68 -1.81
N ALA A 319 -2.26 6.72 -1.01
CA ALA A 319 -1.23 7.25 -0.12
C ALA A 319 -0.90 6.27 1.03
N ALA A 320 -1.91 5.64 1.64
CA ALA A 320 -1.73 4.65 2.69
C ALA A 320 -1.02 3.38 2.17
N THR A 321 -1.34 2.95 0.93
CA THR A 321 -0.66 1.84 0.27
C THR A 321 0.80 2.19 -0.06
N ALA A 322 1.05 3.40 -0.56
CA ALA A 322 2.41 3.91 -0.80
C ALA A 322 3.22 4.02 0.50
N TYR A 323 2.56 4.32 1.63
CA TYR A 323 3.21 4.37 2.94
C TYR A 323 3.59 2.97 3.41
N GLY A 324 2.64 2.02 3.41
CA GLY A 324 2.89 0.64 3.84
C GLY A 324 3.91 -0.11 2.99
N THR A 325 3.96 0.13 1.67
CA THR A 325 5.00 -0.43 0.78
C THR A 325 6.39 0.13 1.10
N THR A 326 6.48 1.37 1.56
CA THR A 326 7.74 1.98 2.00
C THR A 326 8.19 1.37 3.33
N SER A 327 7.24 1.05 4.23
CA SER A 327 7.47 0.49 5.57
C SER A 327 7.64 -1.04 5.65
N ARG A 328 8.02 -1.72 4.55
CA ARG A 328 8.33 -3.17 4.44
C ARG A 328 7.12 -4.13 4.30
N THR A 329 5.89 -3.66 4.21
CA THR A 329 4.73 -4.54 3.92
C THR A 329 4.35 -4.45 2.44
N ALA A 330 4.50 -5.54 1.69
CA ALA A 330 4.03 -5.62 0.31
C ALA A 330 2.50 -5.71 0.29
N LEU A 331 1.83 -4.56 0.23
CA LEU A 331 0.37 -4.45 0.14
C LEU A 331 -0.07 -4.70 -1.31
N TRP A 332 -0.35 -5.96 -1.67
CA TRP A 332 -0.76 -6.31 -3.03
C TRP A 332 -2.28 -6.34 -3.24
N LYS A 333 -3.12 -6.18 -2.21
CA LYS A 333 -4.58 -6.19 -2.37
C LYS A 333 -5.14 -4.92 -3.00
N TYR A 334 -4.51 -3.76 -2.82
CA TYR A 334 -4.96 -2.50 -3.42
C TYR A 334 -4.02 -2.04 -4.53
N GLN A 335 -4.59 -1.78 -5.70
CA GLN A 335 -3.86 -1.21 -6.83
C GLN A 335 -4.02 0.32 -6.82
N ILE A 336 -2.91 1.04 -6.80
CA ILE A 336 -2.93 2.49 -7.04
C ILE A 336 -3.35 2.71 -8.51
N PRO A 337 -4.44 3.45 -8.78
CA PRO A 337 -4.90 3.67 -10.14
C PRO A 337 -3.84 4.34 -11.02
N HIS A 338 -3.71 3.86 -12.27
CA HIS A 338 -2.72 4.36 -13.23
C HIS A 338 -2.77 5.88 -13.42
N GLU A 339 -3.97 6.47 -13.43
CA GLU A 339 -4.16 7.92 -13.54
C GLU A 339 -3.44 8.70 -12.43
N ILE A 340 -3.40 8.17 -11.22
CA ILE A 340 -2.74 8.80 -10.07
C ILE A 340 -1.23 8.59 -10.16
N LEU A 341 -0.79 7.42 -10.60
CA LEU A 341 0.63 7.11 -10.80
C LEU A 341 1.25 7.99 -11.91
N ASP A 342 0.58 8.10 -13.05
CA ASP A 342 1.04 8.93 -14.17
C ASP A 342 1.07 10.40 -13.77
N PHE A 343 0.03 10.87 -13.08
CA PHE A 343 0.02 12.21 -12.50
C PHE A 343 1.19 12.46 -11.54
N ALA A 344 1.54 11.49 -10.69
CA ALA A 344 2.67 11.62 -9.76
C ALA A 344 4.04 11.56 -10.46
N ARG A 345 4.15 10.94 -11.64
CA ARG A 345 5.42 10.81 -12.40
C ARG A 345 5.84 12.11 -13.07
N HIS A 346 4.89 12.89 -13.57
CA HIS A 346 5.16 14.11 -14.32
C HIS A 346 5.44 15.32 -13.41
N GLY A 347 6.26 16.26 -13.89
CA GLY A 347 6.41 17.56 -13.24
C GLY A 347 5.14 18.39 -13.44
N THR A 348 4.43 18.69 -12.35
CA THR A 348 3.08 19.26 -12.43
C THR A 348 3.01 20.73 -12.01
N ILE A 349 3.89 21.19 -11.12
CA ILE A 349 3.81 22.55 -10.56
C ILE A 349 4.89 23.44 -11.16
N PRO A 350 4.54 24.60 -11.76
CA PRO A 350 5.51 25.60 -12.18
C PRO A 350 6.28 26.19 -11.00
N CYS A 351 7.61 26.26 -11.09
CA CYS A 351 8.46 26.76 -10.00
C CYS A 351 8.16 28.20 -9.58
N GLY A 352 7.79 29.07 -10.53
CA GLY A 352 7.44 30.46 -10.24
C GLY A 352 6.19 30.61 -9.38
N VAL A 353 5.26 29.66 -9.45
CA VAL A 353 4.09 29.65 -8.56
C VAL A 353 4.51 29.40 -7.10
N LEU A 354 5.47 28.50 -6.86
CA LEU A 354 5.98 28.22 -5.52
C LEU A 354 6.70 29.42 -4.89
N VAL A 355 7.38 30.21 -5.74
CA VAL A 355 8.00 31.47 -5.32
C VAL A 355 6.96 32.51 -4.97
N MET A 356 5.93 32.68 -5.81
CA MET A 356 4.85 33.65 -5.55
C MET A 356 4.05 33.32 -4.28
N LEU A 357 3.98 32.05 -3.89
CA LEU A 357 3.34 31.61 -2.64
C LEU A 357 4.27 31.67 -1.42
N GLY A 358 5.56 31.97 -1.62
CA GLY A 358 6.55 32.05 -0.54
C GLY A 358 7.04 30.69 -0.01
N PHE A 359 6.80 29.59 -0.74
CA PHE A 359 7.35 28.28 -0.37
C PHE A 359 8.85 28.19 -0.65
N VAL A 360 9.31 28.86 -1.71
CA VAL A 360 10.68 28.79 -2.24
C VAL A 360 11.22 30.20 -2.51
N ASP A 361 12.48 30.43 -2.19
CA ASP A 361 13.16 31.70 -2.49
C ASP A 361 13.56 31.75 -3.98
N GLU A 362 13.53 32.93 -4.60
CA GLU A 362 13.85 33.13 -6.02
C GLU A 362 15.21 32.54 -6.43
N SER A 363 16.20 32.58 -5.53
CA SER A 363 17.55 32.06 -5.74
C SER A 363 17.63 30.55 -5.94
N ALA A 364 16.63 29.80 -5.48
CA ALA A 364 16.58 28.34 -5.61
C ALA A 364 15.85 27.90 -6.89
N THR A 365 15.33 28.84 -7.69
CA THR A 365 14.61 28.55 -8.93
C THR A 365 15.38 28.98 -10.18
N PRO A 366 15.23 28.27 -11.32
CA PRO A 366 15.73 28.76 -12.60
C PRO A 366 15.09 30.11 -12.93
N HIS A 367 15.81 31.01 -13.61
CA HIS A 367 15.26 32.31 -14.00
C HIS A 367 13.97 32.15 -14.82
N TRP A 368 12.87 32.70 -14.30
CA TRP A 368 11.53 32.60 -14.90
C TRP A 368 10.77 33.92 -14.94
N ALA A 369 11.07 34.85 -14.04
CA ALA A 369 10.44 36.17 -14.00
C ALA A 369 11.21 37.16 -14.89
N PRO A 370 10.51 38.09 -15.57
CA PRO A 370 11.17 39.25 -16.15
C PRO A 370 11.80 40.07 -15.02
N ASP A 371 13.04 40.53 -15.19
CA ASP A 371 13.82 41.25 -14.17
C ASP A 371 13.00 42.40 -13.57
N SER A 372 12.51 42.21 -12.33
CA SER A 372 11.81 43.25 -11.58
C SER A 372 12.72 44.43 -11.19
N THR A 373 14.02 44.30 -11.46
CA THR A 373 15.08 45.26 -11.10
C THR A 373 15.47 46.17 -12.26
N SER A 374 14.94 45.95 -13.47
CA SER A 374 14.92 46.99 -14.48
C SER A 374 13.75 47.89 -14.13
N PRO A 375 13.93 49.09 -13.54
CA PRO A 375 12.90 50.11 -13.66
C PRO A 375 12.70 50.24 -15.16
N GLN A 376 11.57 49.75 -15.68
CA GLN A 376 11.20 50.04 -17.04
C GLN A 376 11.31 51.54 -17.14
N THR A 377 12.29 52.00 -17.90
CA THR A 377 12.47 53.39 -18.21
C THR A 377 11.08 53.85 -18.63
N PRO A 378 10.42 54.74 -17.87
CA PRO A 378 9.12 55.22 -18.28
C PRO A 378 9.27 55.67 -19.73
N PRO A 379 8.31 55.37 -20.62
CA PRO A 379 8.38 55.80 -22.00
C PRO A 379 8.83 57.27 -21.99
N PRO A 380 9.76 57.69 -22.86
CA PRO A 380 10.47 58.97 -22.71
C PRO A 380 9.53 60.15 -22.43
N ASP A 381 8.30 60.10 -22.95
CA ASP A 381 7.21 61.07 -22.72
C ASP A 381 6.75 61.24 -21.25
N PHE A 382 6.81 60.21 -20.39
CA PHE A 382 6.41 60.33 -18.97
C PHE A 382 7.45 61.08 -18.12
N SER A 383 8.72 61.03 -18.52
CA SER A 383 9.81 61.68 -17.77
C SER A 383 9.92 63.19 -18.02
N TYR A 384 9.38 63.67 -19.15
CA TYR A 384 9.37 65.10 -19.48
C TYR A 384 8.30 65.88 -18.69
N ALA A 385 7.19 65.25 -18.29
CA ALA A 385 6.15 65.91 -17.50
C ALA A 385 6.57 66.17 -16.04
N ARG A 386 7.45 65.33 -15.48
CA ARG A 386 7.91 65.40 -14.08
C ARG A 386 8.92 66.53 -13.81
N ARG A 387 9.44 67.20 -14.85
CA ARG A 387 10.50 68.23 -14.76
C ARG A 387 10.02 69.67 -14.93
N THR A 388 8.76 69.97 -14.68
CA THR A 388 8.37 71.37 -14.41
C THR A 388 8.21 71.56 -12.91
N PRO A 389 9.18 72.18 -12.21
CA PRO A 389 8.93 72.61 -10.86
C PRO A 389 7.84 73.68 -10.94
N SER A 390 6.63 73.37 -10.49
CA SER A 390 5.64 74.37 -10.11
C SER A 390 6.21 75.11 -8.89
N MET A 391 7.08 76.09 -9.17
CA MET A 391 7.45 77.15 -8.23
C MET A 391 6.15 77.67 -7.62
N SER A 392 5.91 77.31 -6.36
CA SER A 392 4.70 77.68 -5.66
C SER A 392 4.66 79.20 -5.52
N PRO A 393 3.66 79.92 -6.08
CA PRO A 393 3.50 81.33 -5.79
C PRO A 393 2.66 81.48 -4.52
N THR A 394 2.97 80.74 -3.45
CA THR A 394 2.26 80.86 -2.16
C THR A 394 2.63 82.15 -1.42
N ARG A 395 3.46 83.02 -2.01
CA ARG A 395 3.98 84.24 -1.40
C ARG A 395 3.43 85.55 -1.99
N GLN A 396 2.45 85.54 -2.90
CA GLN A 396 1.89 86.78 -3.47
C GLN A 396 0.37 86.73 -3.69
N ILE A 397 -0.40 86.16 -2.76
CA ILE A 397 -1.86 86.01 -2.92
C ILE A 397 -2.63 87.32 -2.64
N GLU A 398 -2.00 88.36 -2.09
CA GLU A 398 -2.71 89.56 -1.61
C GLU A 398 -3.03 90.63 -2.68
N ASN A 399 -2.58 90.51 -3.94
CA ASN A 399 -2.77 91.56 -4.97
C ASN A 399 -3.28 91.07 -6.34
N TRP A 400 -3.89 89.89 -6.43
CA TRP A 400 -4.33 89.34 -7.73
C TRP A 400 -5.62 89.98 -8.24
N LYS A 401 -5.65 90.30 -9.54
CA LYS A 401 -6.88 90.74 -10.22
C LYS A 401 -7.85 89.56 -10.37
N PRO A 402 -9.19 89.76 -10.43
CA PRO A 402 -10.16 88.67 -10.55
C PRO A 402 -9.88 87.64 -11.66
N HIS A 403 -9.36 88.05 -12.83
CA HIS A 403 -9.00 87.14 -13.92
C HIS A 403 -7.78 86.23 -13.65
N GLU A 404 -6.85 86.68 -12.78
CA GLU A 404 -5.68 85.90 -12.35
C GLU A 404 -6.07 84.81 -11.35
N GLN A 405 -7.12 85.04 -10.57
CA GLN A 405 -7.69 84.04 -9.65
C GLN A 405 -8.32 82.87 -10.43
N TYR A 406 -9.08 83.15 -11.49
CA TYR A 406 -9.66 82.10 -12.34
C TYR A 406 -8.59 81.25 -13.03
N THR A 407 -7.55 81.88 -13.60
CA THR A 407 -6.46 81.15 -14.25
C THR A 407 -5.59 80.35 -13.26
N ALA A 408 -5.41 80.85 -12.03
CA ALA A 408 -4.74 80.10 -10.98
C ALA A 408 -5.58 78.91 -10.48
N GLN A 409 -6.89 79.09 -10.31
CA GLN A 409 -7.81 78.01 -9.96
C GLN A 409 -7.84 76.94 -11.06
N ASP A 410 -7.91 77.32 -12.34
CA ASP A 410 -7.84 76.38 -13.46
C ASP A 410 -6.50 75.63 -13.52
N ARG A 411 -5.38 76.30 -13.24
CA ARG A 411 -4.06 75.63 -13.12
C ARG A 411 -4.03 74.61 -11.99
N THR A 412 -4.54 74.97 -10.80
CA THR A 412 -4.63 74.03 -9.68
C THR A 412 -5.55 72.85 -9.98
N ARG A 413 -6.65 73.08 -10.70
CA ARG A 413 -7.59 72.04 -11.14
C ARG A 413 -6.95 71.09 -12.14
N ILE A 414 -6.20 71.62 -13.13
CA ILE A 414 -5.47 70.80 -14.12
C ILE A 414 -4.35 70.00 -13.44
N GLU A 415 -3.63 70.58 -12.48
CA GLU A 415 -2.58 69.87 -11.74
C GLU A 415 -3.15 68.77 -10.84
N GLN A 416 -4.27 69.02 -10.15
CA GLN A 416 -4.99 68.00 -9.40
C GLN A 416 -5.49 66.87 -10.30
N GLN A 417 -6.05 67.20 -11.48
CA GLN A 417 -6.50 66.21 -12.45
C GLN A 417 -5.34 65.36 -12.98
N ARG A 418 -4.17 65.95 -13.23
CA ARG A 418 -2.95 65.24 -13.63
C ARG A 418 -2.45 64.30 -12.54
N ARG A 419 -2.41 64.73 -11.27
CA ARG A 419 -2.03 63.85 -10.15
C ARG A 419 -2.97 62.65 -10.00
N ILE A 420 -4.28 62.86 -10.20
CA ILE A 420 -5.26 61.77 -10.17
C ILE A 420 -5.01 60.80 -11.33
N GLN A 421 -4.69 61.32 -12.51
CA GLN A 421 -4.39 60.51 -13.70
C GLN A 421 -3.07 59.75 -13.55
N ASP A 422 -2.02 60.39 -13.06
CA ASP A 422 -0.73 59.75 -12.76
C ASP A 422 -0.90 58.63 -11.73
N MET A 423 -1.72 58.84 -10.68
CA MET A 423 -2.03 57.81 -9.69
C MET A 423 -2.81 56.64 -10.31
N HIS A 424 -3.75 56.90 -11.22
CA HIS A 424 -4.46 55.84 -11.95
C HIS A 424 -3.50 55.06 -12.84
N ASP A 425 -2.62 55.74 -13.56
CA ASP A 425 -1.64 55.11 -14.45
C ASP A 425 -0.62 54.28 -13.65
N GLU A 426 -0.17 54.74 -12.48
CA GLU A 426 0.69 53.98 -11.57
C GLU A 426 -0.01 52.70 -11.06
N VAL A 427 -1.29 52.78 -10.69
CA VAL A 427 -2.08 51.61 -10.29
C VAL A 427 -2.26 50.64 -11.44
N LEU A 428 -2.53 51.13 -12.65
CA LEU A 428 -2.67 50.30 -13.86
C LEU A 428 -1.35 49.61 -14.21
N LEU A 429 -0.21 50.31 -14.16
CA LEU A 429 1.11 49.73 -14.43
C LEU A 429 1.52 48.71 -13.37
N ALA A 430 1.20 48.96 -12.09
CA ALA A 430 1.42 48.02 -11.02
C ALA A 430 0.58 46.74 -11.20
N ASP A 431 -0.68 46.88 -11.60
CA ASP A 431 -1.56 45.74 -11.88
C ASP A 431 -1.12 44.96 -13.12
N GLN A 432 -0.71 45.66 -14.19
CA GLN A 432 -0.11 45.04 -15.38
C GLN A 432 1.19 44.29 -15.04
N SER A 433 2.03 44.86 -14.19
CA SER A 433 3.28 44.21 -13.76
C SER A 433 2.99 42.98 -12.90
N ARG A 434 2.00 43.05 -12.01
CA ARG A 434 1.58 41.92 -11.18
C ARG A 434 0.98 40.81 -12.03
N THR A 435 0.09 41.13 -12.95
CA THR A 435 -0.54 40.15 -13.85
C THR A 435 0.49 39.52 -14.81
N ALA A 436 1.43 40.30 -15.34
CA ALA A 436 2.54 39.80 -16.16
C ALA A 436 3.48 38.87 -15.36
N ARG A 437 3.75 39.19 -14.09
CA ARG A 437 4.55 38.32 -13.22
C ARG A 437 3.83 37.01 -12.91
N ILE A 438 2.52 37.05 -12.69
CA ILE A 438 1.72 35.84 -12.45
C ILE A 438 1.61 34.98 -13.72
N SER A 439 1.44 35.59 -14.90
CA SER A 439 1.41 34.85 -16.16
C SER A 439 2.77 34.22 -16.48
N ALA A 440 3.88 34.91 -16.20
CA ALA A 440 5.22 34.34 -16.28
C ALA A 440 5.43 33.18 -15.28
N ALA A 441 4.88 33.30 -14.07
CA ALA A 441 4.94 32.23 -13.07
C ALA A 441 4.26 30.95 -13.58
N PHE A 442 3.12 31.05 -14.25
CA PHE A 442 2.42 29.89 -14.84
C PHE A 442 3.17 29.22 -15.98
N GLN A 443 3.96 29.99 -16.74
CA GLN A 443 4.78 29.49 -17.85
C GLN A 443 6.16 28.98 -17.43
N SER A 444 6.52 29.13 -16.15
CA SER A 444 7.81 28.70 -15.62
C SER A 444 8.01 27.18 -15.70
N SER A 445 9.27 26.75 -15.58
CA SER A 445 9.61 25.33 -15.64
C SER A 445 8.88 24.53 -14.55
N LYS A 446 8.34 23.37 -14.92
CA LYS A 446 7.56 22.52 -14.01
C LYS A 446 8.50 21.64 -13.20
N TRP A 447 8.29 21.62 -11.89
CA TRP A 447 9.06 20.82 -10.95
C TRP A 447 8.41 19.49 -10.63
N ASP A 448 9.27 18.56 -10.23
CA ASP A 448 8.87 17.24 -9.79
C ASP A 448 8.23 17.28 -8.39
N ALA A 449 7.20 16.46 -8.17
CA ALA A 449 6.49 16.30 -6.89
C ALA A 449 7.44 16.05 -5.71
N LYS A 450 8.56 15.33 -5.91
CA LYS A 450 9.57 15.11 -4.88
C LYS A 450 10.23 16.42 -4.42
N LEU A 451 10.68 17.24 -5.36
CA LEU A 451 11.33 18.52 -5.06
C LEU A 451 10.35 19.48 -4.40
N VAL A 452 9.11 19.54 -4.91
CA VAL A 452 8.05 20.36 -4.31
C VAL A 452 7.80 19.96 -2.86
N ALA A 453 7.67 18.65 -2.58
CA ALA A 453 7.43 18.17 -1.23
C ALA A 453 8.56 18.49 -0.25
N GLU A 454 9.82 18.41 -0.69
CA GLU A 454 10.96 18.77 0.16
C GLU A 454 10.96 20.26 0.54
N HIS A 455 10.68 21.15 -0.42
CA HIS A 455 10.58 22.59 -0.15
C HIS A 455 9.36 22.92 0.72
N ASN A 456 8.20 22.31 0.45
CA ASN A 456 7.01 22.48 1.26
C ASN A 456 7.18 21.93 2.68
N LEU A 457 7.92 20.82 2.86
CA LEU A 457 8.25 20.30 4.19
C LEU A 457 9.16 21.28 4.95
N ARG A 458 10.14 21.91 4.29
CA ARG A 458 10.97 22.97 4.91
C ARG A 458 10.12 24.18 5.29
N TRP A 459 9.16 24.56 4.46
CA TRP A 459 8.22 25.65 4.76
C TRP A 459 7.30 25.31 5.94
N LEU A 460 6.75 24.09 6.00
CA LEU A 460 5.92 23.61 7.12
C LEU A 460 6.71 23.59 8.44
N LYS A 461 7.99 23.20 8.38
CA LYS A 461 8.92 23.26 9.51
C LYS A 461 9.18 24.69 9.98
N ARG A 462 9.45 25.62 9.05
CA ARG A 462 9.65 27.05 9.36
C ARG A 462 8.40 27.69 9.97
N SER A 463 7.23 27.29 9.50
CA SER A 463 5.94 27.84 9.92
C SER A 463 5.39 27.22 11.22
N GLY A 464 6.07 26.21 11.79
CA GLY A 464 5.68 25.58 13.06
C GLY A 464 4.52 24.59 12.96
N TYR A 465 4.11 24.18 11.76
CA TYR A 465 3.02 23.21 11.56
C TYR A 465 3.46 21.74 11.72
N ILE A 466 4.76 21.46 11.63
CA ILE A 466 5.34 20.13 11.85
C ILE A 466 6.57 20.28 12.76
N GLU A 467 6.62 19.50 13.84
CA GLU A 467 7.74 19.47 14.78
C GLU A 467 8.96 18.74 14.18
N GLN A 468 10.18 19.13 14.53
CA GLN A 468 11.41 18.49 14.02
C GLN A 468 11.89 17.37 14.98
N PRO A 469 12.47 16.27 14.48
CA PRO A 469 13.00 16.07 13.12
C PRO A 469 12.25 14.99 12.30
N LEU A 470 11.08 15.29 11.73
CA LEU A 470 10.40 14.33 10.85
C LEU A 470 11.06 14.24 9.45
N THR A 471 11.30 13.01 9.02
CA THR A 471 11.58 12.60 7.63
C THR A 471 10.31 12.69 6.77
N LEU A 472 10.44 12.63 5.43
CA LEU A 472 9.28 12.71 4.51
C LEU A 472 8.27 11.58 4.78
N GLU A 473 8.74 10.39 5.16
CA GLU A 473 7.90 9.23 5.46
C GLU A 473 7.12 9.44 6.76
N GLU A 474 7.79 9.84 7.83
CA GLU A 474 7.13 10.14 9.11
C GLU A 474 6.13 11.29 8.95
N ALA A 475 6.46 12.32 8.15
CA ALA A 475 5.56 13.43 7.87
C ALA A 475 4.32 12.96 7.11
N ALA A 476 4.47 12.05 6.14
CA ALA A 476 3.35 11.44 5.45
C ALA A 476 2.49 10.59 6.39
N GLY A 477 3.12 9.81 7.27
CA GLY A 477 2.43 9.03 8.31
C GLY A 477 1.62 9.92 9.27
N ALA A 478 2.18 11.05 9.69
CA ALA A 478 1.50 12.04 10.53
C ALA A 478 0.31 12.70 9.82
N VAL A 479 0.44 13.01 8.53
CA VAL A 479 -0.67 13.55 7.71
C VAL A 479 -1.78 12.51 7.58
N LEU A 480 -1.44 11.25 7.25
CA LEU A 480 -2.42 10.15 7.16
C LEU A 480 -3.12 9.92 8.50
N TYR A 481 -2.37 9.91 9.60
CA TYR A 481 -2.91 9.80 10.97
C TYR A 481 -3.92 10.91 11.25
N ARG A 482 -3.60 12.16 10.89
CA ARG A 482 -4.51 13.30 11.06
C ARG A 482 -5.74 13.19 10.18
N MET A 483 -5.63 12.71 8.94
CA MET A 483 -6.76 12.54 8.02
C MET A 483 -7.80 11.52 8.52
N VAL A 484 -7.37 10.51 9.28
CA VAL A 484 -8.29 9.55 9.91
C VAL A 484 -9.09 10.20 11.05
N ARG A 485 -8.48 11.10 11.83
CA ARG A 485 -9.10 11.74 13.00
C ARG A 485 -9.91 13.00 12.65
N ASP A 486 -9.49 13.75 11.65
CA ASP A 486 -10.02 15.06 11.29
C ASP A 486 -10.60 15.05 9.86
N VAL A 487 -11.93 15.04 9.79
CA VAL A 487 -12.70 14.99 8.54
C VAL A 487 -12.57 16.28 7.73
N GLU A 488 -12.51 17.44 8.39
CA GLU A 488 -12.42 18.73 7.72
C GLU A 488 -11.05 18.93 7.09
N PHE A 489 -10.00 18.56 7.84
CA PHE A 489 -8.64 18.53 7.33
C PHE A 489 -8.48 17.60 6.14
N ALA A 490 -8.98 16.35 6.24
CA ALA A 490 -8.93 15.40 5.15
C ALA A 490 -9.64 15.94 3.91
N SER A 491 -10.83 16.51 4.07
CA SER A 491 -11.61 17.11 2.98
C SER A 491 -10.88 18.28 2.32
N SER A 492 -10.20 19.13 3.09
CA SER A 492 -9.39 20.23 2.55
C SER A 492 -8.22 19.72 1.70
N VAL A 493 -7.48 18.73 2.21
CA VAL A 493 -6.36 18.11 1.48
C VAL A 493 -6.84 17.42 0.20
N PHE A 494 -7.96 16.68 0.24
CA PHE A 494 -8.51 16.04 -0.96
C PHE A 494 -9.00 17.03 -1.99
N LYS A 495 -9.65 18.13 -1.58
CA LYS A 495 -10.08 19.20 -2.50
C LYS A 495 -8.87 19.74 -3.25
N VAL A 496 -7.78 20.04 -2.55
CA VAL A 496 -6.55 20.55 -3.17
C VAL A 496 -5.93 19.51 -4.13
N LEU A 497 -5.86 18.23 -3.75
CA LEU A 497 -5.34 17.17 -4.63
C LEU A 497 -6.21 16.97 -5.89
N CYS A 498 -7.54 17.03 -5.75
CA CYS A 498 -8.47 16.94 -6.87
C CYS A 498 -8.35 18.15 -7.80
N SER A 499 -8.36 19.36 -7.26
CA SER A 499 -8.11 20.60 -8.02
C SER A 499 -6.76 20.53 -8.73
N TRP A 500 -5.72 20.02 -8.05
CA TRP A 500 -4.41 19.80 -8.65
C TRP A 500 -4.45 18.76 -9.76
N LYS A 501 -5.21 17.67 -9.65
CA LYS A 501 -5.35 16.77 -10.80
C LYS A 501 -6.03 17.47 -11.98
N THR A 502 -7.09 18.25 -11.72
CA THR A 502 -7.90 18.90 -12.77
C THR A 502 -7.17 20.00 -13.55
N TRP A 503 -6.37 20.84 -12.90
CA TRP A 503 -5.66 21.93 -13.59
C TRP A 503 -4.55 21.38 -14.53
N VAL A 504 -4.00 20.19 -14.26
CA VAL A 504 -2.92 19.55 -15.01
C VAL A 504 -3.53 18.88 -16.21
N ALA A 505 -4.65 18.17 -16.01
CA ALA A 505 -5.45 17.62 -17.09
C ALA A 505 -5.98 18.72 -18.04
N SER A 506 -6.26 19.92 -17.52
CA SER A 506 -6.73 21.07 -18.32
C SER A 506 -5.61 21.84 -19.03
N GLY A 507 -4.35 21.39 -18.92
CA GLY A 507 -3.19 21.99 -19.60
C GLY A 507 -2.44 23.05 -18.80
N GLY A 508 -2.86 23.38 -17.57
CA GLY A 508 -2.17 24.33 -16.70
C GLY A 508 -3.06 24.99 -15.65
N MET A 509 -2.41 25.71 -14.72
CA MET A 509 -3.07 26.45 -13.65
C MET A 509 -3.76 27.72 -14.17
N ARG A 510 -5.00 27.98 -13.76
CA ARG A 510 -5.70 29.24 -14.03
C ARG A 510 -5.53 30.23 -12.87
N MET A 511 -5.82 31.50 -13.13
CA MET A 511 -5.76 32.55 -12.11
C MET A 511 -6.70 32.26 -10.92
N SER A 512 -7.89 31.70 -11.19
CA SER A 512 -8.84 31.26 -10.15
C SER A 512 -8.28 30.16 -9.25
N ASP A 513 -7.48 29.26 -9.83
CA ASP A 513 -6.92 28.13 -9.10
C ASP A 513 -5.73 28.61 -8.25
N PHE A 514 -4.97 29.60 -8.74
CA PHE A 514 -3.91 30.25 -7.98
C PHE A 514 -4.45 31.01 -6.76
N SER A 515 -5.54 31.76 -6.90
CA SER A 515 -6.17 32.43 -5.74
C SER A 515 -6.70 31.41 -4.73
N ALA A 516 -7.35 30.34 -5.20
CA ALA A 516 -7.82 29.28 -4.30
C ALA A 516 -6.66 28.56 -3.57
N LEU A 517 -5.50 28.42 -4.23
CA LEU A 517 -4.31 27.84 -3.65
C LEU A 517 -3.69 28.76 -2.58
N GLN A 518 -3.76 30.08 -2.80
CA GLN A 518 -3.28 31.07 -1.84
C GLN A 518 -4.05 31.01 -0.51
N ASP A 519 -5.34 30.67 -0.56
CA ASP A 519 -6.18 30.52 0.63
C ASP A 519 -5.90 29.20 1.38
N VAL A 520 -5.44 28.16 0.69
CA VAL A 520 -5.28 26.80 1.25
C VAL A 520 -3.83 26.27 1.14
N GLN A 521 -2.86 27.13 1.45
CA GLN A 521 -1.42 26.82 1.37
C GLN A 521 -0.98 25.63 2.24
N VAL A 522 -1.53 25.52 3.45
CA VAL A 522 -1.16 24.44 4.40
C VAL A 522 -1.62 23.07 3.89
N ALA A 523 -2.84 22.96 3.38
CA ALA A 523 -3.34 21.70 2.84
C ALA A 523 -2.60 21.30 1.55
N PHE A 524 -2.19 22.27 0.73
CA PHE A 524 -1.34 22.02 -0.43
C PHE A 524 0.03 21.47 -0.03
N ALA A 525 0.67 22.05 0.98
CA ALA A 525 1.95 21.57 1.47
C ALA A 525 1.85 20.11 1.97
N HIS A 526 0.80 19.76 2.73
CA HIS A 526 0.56 18.37 3.14
C HIS A 526 0.21 17.44 1.96
N GLY A 527 -0.62 17.89 1.01
CA GLY A 527 -0.94 17.14 -0.19
C GLY A 527 0.29 16.82 -1.04
N SER A 528 1.25 17.76 -1.14
CA SER A 528 2.51 17.54 -1.86
C SER A 528 3.37 16.43 -1.23
N VAL A 529 3.37 16.30 0.10
CA VAL A 529 4.07 15.23 0.83
C VAL A 529 3.47 13.86 0.48
N LEU A 530 2.13 13.75 0.45
CA LEU A 530 1.43 12.53 0.05
C LEU A 530 1.72 12.17 -1.42
N LEU A 531 1.75 13.15 -2.32
CA LEU A 531 2.04 12.92 -3.73
C LEU A 531 3.48 12.44 -3.96
N ALA A 532 4.46 13.01 -3.24
CA ALA A 532 5.84 12.55 -3.31
C ALA A 532 6.02 11.11 -2.81
N LEU A 533 5.26 10.71 -1.79
CA LEU A 533 5.22 9.33 -1.30
C LEU A 533 4.66 8.37 -2.38
N ILE A 534 3.54 8.73 -3.01
CA ILE A 534 2.96 7.96 -4.13
C ILE A 534 3.95 7.85 -5.28
N LYS A 535 4.62 8.96 -5.65
CA LYS A 535 5.66 8.96 -6.68
C LYS A 535 6.78 7.97 -6.36
N ARG A 536 7.23 7.96 -5.10
CA ARG A 536 8.30 7.05 -4.66
C ARG A 536 7.87 5.59 -4.71
N ALA A 537 6.64 5.27 -4.32
CA ALA A 537 6.08 3.93 -4.49
C ALA A 537 5.99 3.54 -5.98
N ALA A 538 5.62 4.48 -6.86
CA ALA A 538 5.54 4.27 -8.30
C ALA A 538 6.90 4.01 -8.99
N ALA A 539 8.00 4.46 -8.37
CA ALA A 539 9.36 4.26 -8.86
C ALA A 539 9.95 2.91 -8.45
N ARG A 540 9.36 2.21 -7.48
CA ARG A 540 9.75 0.84 -7.11
C ARG A 540 9.11 -0.15 -8.08
N GLU A 541 9.88 -1.13 -8.54
CA GLU A 541 9.44 -2.20 -9.45
C GLU A 541 8.30 -3.08 -8.86
N ASP A 542 8.03 -2.91 -7.55
CA ASP A 542 6.93 -3.51 -6.77
C ASP A 542 5.53 -3.30 -7.38
N GLY A 543 5.37 -2.27 -8.23
CA GLY A 543 4.12 -2.01 -8.95
C GLY A 543 3.78 -3.07 -10.01
N THR A 544 4.77 -3.76 -10.58
CA THR A 544 4.52 -4.87 -11.53
C THR A 544 4.19 -6.17 -10.81
N LEU A 545 4.88 -6.44 -9.70
CA LEU A 545 4.72 -7.64 -8.91
C LEU A 545 3.31 -7.75 -8.30
N SER A 546 2.82 -6.65 -7.72
CA SER A 546 1.46 -6.61 -7.15
C SER A 546 0.38 -6.87 -8.20
N LEU A 547 0.53 -6.32 -9.42
CA LEU A 547 -0.37 -6.60 -10.54
C LEU A 547 -0.32 -8.07 -10.98
N ASP A 548 0.88 -8.61 -11.12
CA ASP A 548 1.06 -10.00 -11.55
C ASP A 548 0.45 -10.98 -10.52
N ILE A 549 0.60 -10.70 -9.21
CA ILE A 549 -0.01 -11.47 -8.14
C ILE A 549 -1.54 -11.39 -8.21
N GLN A 550 -2.11 -10.18 -8.28
CA GLN A 550 -3.56 -9.99 -8.34
C GLN A 550 -4.19 -10.67 -9.55
N GLU A 551 -3.57 -10.53 -10.73
CA GLU A 551 -4.08 -11.14 -11.94
C GLU A 551 -4.00 -12.67 -11.87
N CYS A 552 -2.91 -13.22 -11.33
CA CYS A 552 -2.79 -14.66 -11.12
C CYS A 552 -3.83 -15.19 -10.12
N ILE A 553 -4.09 -14.46 -9.02
CA ILE A 553 -5.11 -14.84 -8.03
C ILE A 553 -6.52 -14.72 -8.61
N GLY A 554 -6.79 -13.68 -9.41
CA GLY A 554 -8.06 -13.51 -10.11
C GLY A 554 -8.34 -14.64 -11.11
N ARG A 555 -7.31 -15.15 -11.79
CA ARG A 555 -7.43 -16.30 -12.70
C ARG A 555 -7.56 -17.63 -11.96
N TRP A 556 -6.80 -17.82 -10.88
CA TRP A 556 -6.74 -19.07 -10.13
C TRP A 556 -7.27 -18.89 -8.71
N ARG A 557 -8.59 -18.98 -8.54
CA ARG A 557 -9.21 -18.87 -7.21
C ARG A 557 -8.82 -20.05 -6.30
N THR A 558 -8.85 -21.27 -6.84
CA THR A 558 -8.55 -22.50 -6.10
C THR A 558 -7.35 -23.20 -6.72
N VAL A 559 -6.37 -23.55 -5.89
CA VAL A 559 -5.13 -24.22 -6.29
C VAL A 559 -4.94 -25.52 -5.54
N ARG A 560 -4.11 -26.41 -6.08
CA ARG A 560 -3.77 -27.71 -5.48
C ARG A 560 -2.43 -27.60 -4.77
N LEU A 561 -2.39 -27.87 -3.48
CA LEU A 561 -1.16 -27.86 -2.69
C LEU A 561 -0.75 -29.30 -2.37
N GLY A 562 0.46 -29.72 -2.78
CA GLY A 562 0.98 -31.04 -2.45
C GLY A 562 2.37 -31.34 -2.98
#